data_AF-K2HN29-F1
#
_entry.id   AF-K2HN29-F1
#
_cell.length_a   1.000
_cell.length_b   1.000
_cell.length_c   1.000
_cell.angle_alpha   90.00
_cell.angle_beta   90.00
_cell.angle_gamma   90.00
#
_symmetry.space_group_name_H-M   'P 1'
#
loop_
_entity.id
_entity.type
_entity.pdbx_description
1 polymer ?
#
loop_
_entity_poly.entity_id
_entity_poly.type
_entity_poly.pdbx_seq_one_letter_code
_entity_poly.pdbx_strand_id
1 'polypeptide(L)'
;MAELEIEWTKKCNPLFRGNTAFTKAYSLYLKESCEIIIENITNKFSEVIQRVQTDLSLLNETEQEYAISTYCGLLKEALSNIPKDLFYILNGIYSLTKLKRNEEEARKAINTLLFMRFLYTPLIQSPSLFKKVQTIISSIVLNKEVKIIDKKIEGIDEIINSIIKGCYVLSSPPISSYEEELELTGKEMMKTLQLNKKKIIKKYLGDDRDLNFIIQTSSKKQTHTENFITHFMK
;
A
#
# COMPACT_ATOMS: atom_id res chain seq x y z
N MET A 1 9.73 -7.86 -2.62
CA MET A 1 9.42 -7.54 -1.20
C MET A 1 8.23 -8.33 -0.67
N ALA A 2 7.07 -8.28 -1.34
CA ALA A 2 5.89 -9.06 -0.92
C ALA A 2 6.15 -10.57 -0.84
N GLU A 3 6.90 -11.13 -1.79
CA GLU A 3 7.30 -12.55 -1.79
C GLU A 3 7.96 -12.98 -0.49
N LEU A 4 8.97 -12.24 -0.02
CA LEU A 4 9.66 -12.53 1.24
C LEU A 4 8.70 -12.54 2.43
N GLU A 5 7.73 -11.61 2.46
CA GLU A 5 6.74 -11.59 3.53
C GLU A 5 5.76 -12.78 3.45
N ILE A 6 5.39 -13.20 2.23
CA ILE A 6 4.57 -14.40 2.01
C ILE A 6 5.30 -15.66 2.48
N GLU A 7 6.60 -15.75 2.24
CA GLU A 7 7.43 -16.91 2.63
C GLU A 7 7.74 -16.94 4.13
N TRP A 8 8.09 -15.80 4.73
CA TRP A 8 8.57 -15.76 6.12
C TRP A 8 7.45 -15.67 7.15
N THR A 9 6.27 -15.20 6.77
CA THR A 9 5.13 -15.15 7.69
C THR A 9 4.66 -16.56 8.00
N LYS A 10 4.56 -16.95 9.28
CA LYS A 10 4.00 -18.26 9.66
C LYS A 10 2.58 -18.43 9.09
N LYS A 11 2.22 -19.62 8.62
CA LYS A 11 0.91 -19.89 7.98
C LYS A 11 -0.30 -19.52 8.86
N CYS A 12 -0.17 -19.60 10.19
CA CYS A 12 -1.25 -19.23 11.12
C CYS A 12 -1.41 -17.72 11.32
N ASN A 13 -0.46 -16.91 10.82
CA ASN A 13 -0.49 -15.46 10.97
C ASN A 13 -1.04 -14.81 9.70
N PRO A 14 -1.89 -13.78 9.84
CA PRO A 14 -2.42 -13.07 8.69
C PRO A 14 -1.31 -12.30 7.98
N LEU A 15 -1.26 -12.45 6.66
CA LEU A 15 -0.33 -11.73 5.79
C LEU A 15 -0.53 -10.22 5.86
N PHE A 16 0.57 -9.47 5.72
CA PHE A 16 0.54 -8.01 5.53
C PHE A 16 -0.09 -7.20 6.67
N ARG A 17 -0.30 -7.78 7.85
CA ARG A 17 -0.80 -7.01 9.02
C ARG A 17 0.28 -6.27 9.78
N GLY A 18 1.53 -6.72 9.72
CA GLY A 18 2.64 -6.11 10.44
C GLY A 18 3.15 -4.82 9.79
N ASN A 19 3.95 -4.05 10.54
CA ASN A 19 4.69 -2.89 10.01
C ASN A 19 6.04 -3.33 9.43
N THR A 20 5.99 -4.09 8.35
CA THR A 20 7.16 -4.61 7.62
C THR A 20 7.72 -3.57 6.65
N ALA A 21 8.89 -3.83 6.09
CA ALA A 21 9.44 -2.98 5.03
C ALA A 21 8.51 -2.94 3.81
N PHE A 22 7.88 -4.07 3.46
CA PHE A 22 6.93 -4.14 2.36
C PHE A 22 5.69 -3.28 2.64
N THR A 23 5.06 -3.43 3.81
CA THR A 23 3.83 -2.68 4.09
C THR A 23 4.07 -1.18 4.21
N LYS A 24 5.26 -0.75 4.65
CA LYS A 24 5.68 0.66 4.62
C LYS A 24 5.85 1.19 3.20
N ALA A 25 6.55 0.44 2.33
CA ALA A 25 6.72 0.82 0.93
C ALA A 25 5.37 0.86 0.19
N TYR A 26 4.50 -0.12 0.45
CA TYR A 26 3.15 -0.16 -0.10
C TYR A 26 2.30 1.02 0.38
N SER A 27 2.35 1.39 1.66
CA SER A 27 1.66 2.59 2.16
C SER A 27 2.20 3.88 1.55
N LEU A 28 3.50 3.98 1.29
CA LEU A 28 4.08 5.14 0.60
C LEU A 28 3.58 5.22 -0.85
N TYR A 29 3.59 4.10 -1.58
CA TYR A 29 3.02 4.02 -2.93
C TYR A 29 1.56 4.46 -2.97
N LEU A 30 0.74 3.97 -2.03
CA LEU A 30 -0.67 4.36 -1.95
C LEU A 30 -0.85 5.85 -1.67
N LYS A 31 0.02 6.43 -0.86
CA LYS A 31 0.01 7.88 -0.63
C LYS A 31 0.32 8.61 -1.93
N GLU A 32 1.42 8.28 -2.61
CA GLU A 32 1.83 9.01 -3.81
C GLU A 32 0.89 8.82 -4.99
N SER A 33 0.37 7.61 -5.19
CA SER A 33 -0.41 7.27 -6.38
C SER A 33 -1.93 7.34 -6.18
N CYS A 34 -2.40 7.33 -4.94
CA CYS A 34 -3.83 7.21 -4.63
C CYS A 34 -4.35 8.21 -3.59
N GLU A 35 -3.55 9.19 -3.14
CA GLU A 35 -3.97 10.17 -2.12
C GLU A 35 -5.26 10.89 -2.48
N ILE A 36 -5.38 11.37 -3.72
CA ILE A 36 -6.59 12.08 -4.21
C ILE A 36 -7.85 11.21 -4.06
N ILE A 37 -7.74 9.89 -4.25
CA ILE A 37 -8.89 8.98 -4.13
C ILE A 37 -9.36 8.91 -2.68
N ILE A 38 -8.43 8.75 -1.73
CA ILE A 38 -8.74 8.66 -0.31
C ILE A 38 -9.21 10.00 0.24
N GLU A 39 -8.59 11.10 -0.18
CA GLU A 39 -9.00 12.44 0.21
C GLU A 39 -10.44 12.72 -0.24
N ASN A 40 -10.78 12.37 -1.49
CA ASN A 40 -12.15 12.51 -2.01
C ASN A 40 -13.17 11.67 -1.23
N ILE A 41 -12.85 10.41 -0.92
CA ILE A 41 -13.73 9.57 -0.08
C ILE A 41 -13.88 10.20 1.31
N THR A 42 -12.77 10.61 1.91
CA THR A 42 -12.75 11.16 3.28
C THR A 42 -13.58 12.43 3.35
N ASN A 43 -13.36 13.39 2.45
CA ASN A 43 -14.07 14.67 2.44
C ASN A 43 -15.57 14.46 2.23
N LYS A 44 -15.97 13.71 1.20
CA LYS A 44 -17.40 13.42 0.94
C LYS A 44 -18.06 12.67 2.10
N PHE A 45 -17.35 11.72 2.70
CA PHE A 45 -17.88 10.96 3.83
C PHE A 45 -18.00 11.83 5.09
N SER A 46 -17.00 12.65 5.39
CA SER A 46 -17.00 13.57 6.52
C SER A 46 -18.12 14.60 6.42
N GLU A 47 -18.41 15.15 5.24
CA GLU A 47 -19.56 16.05 5.03
C GLU A 47 -20.89 15.39 5.38
N VAL A 48 -21.05 14.11 5.02
CA VAL A 48 -22.26 13.35 5.31
C VAL A 48 -22.37 13.07 6.80
N ILE A 49 -21.28 12.66 7.46
CA ILE A 49 -21.26 12.36 8.89
C ILE A 49 -21.47 13.62 9.74
N GLN A 50 -20.84 14.75 9.39
CA GLN A 50 -21.01 16.01 10.13
C GLN A 50 -22.44 16.53 10.11
N ARG A 51 -23.20 16.23 9.05
CA ARG A 51 -24.64 16.55 8.98
C ARG A 51 -25.50 15.68 9.89
N VAL A 52 -25.00 14.52 10.32
CA VAL A 52 -25.76 13.54 11.10
C VAL A 52 -25.50 13.65 12.61
N GLN A 53 -24.29 14.01 13.06
CA GLN A 53 -23.98 14.57 14.40
C GLN A 53 -22.45 14.65 14.62
N THR A 54 -22.02 15.46 15.59
CA THR A 54 -20.61 15.64 16.00
C THR A 54 -20.00 14.44 16.74
N ASP A 55 -20.82 13.52 17.24
CA ASP A 55 -20.35 12.29 17.91
C ASP A 55 -20.90 11.03 17.23
N LEU A 56 -20.04 10.44 16.40
CA LEU A 56 -20.26 9.19 15.65
C LEU A 56 -20.68 8.00 16.53
N SER A 57 -20.45 8.05 17.83
CA SER A 57 -20.83 7.01 18.78
C SER A 57 -22.31 7.03 19.17
N LEU A 58 -23.02 8.13 18.87
CA LEU A 58 -24.43 8.34 19.24
C LEU A 58 -25.41 8.08 18.10
N LEU A 59 -24.93 7.70 16.91
CA LEU A 59 -25.79 7.43 15.76
C LEU A 59 -26.80 6.31 16.06
N ASN A 60 -28.08 6.57 15.78
CA ASN A 60 -29.10 5.52 15.83
C ASN A 60 -28.93 4.52 14.68
N GLU A 61 -29.66 3.40 14.72
CA GLU A 61 -29.49 2.31 13.75
C GLU A 61 -29.72 2.77 12.30
N THR A 62 -30.77 3.56 12.06
CA THR A 62 -31.11 4.12 10.74
C THR A 62 -30.00 5.03 10.19
N GLU A 63 -29.43 5.87 11.04
CA GLU A 63 -28.33 6.77 10.69
C GLU A 63 -27.04 5.99 10.37
N GLN A 64 -26.77 4.93 11.13
CA GLN A 64 -25.63 4.05 10.84
C GLN A 64 -25.81 3.33 9.50
N GLU A 65 -27.00 2.82 9.21
CA GLU A 65 -27.32 2.20 7.92
C GLU A 65 -27.14 3.19 6.77
N TYR A 66 -27.64 4.42 6.92
CA TYR A 66 -27.46 5.48 5.93
C TYR A 66 -25.99 5.81 5.70
N ALA A 67 -25.19 5.93 6.77
CA ALA A 67 -23.76 6.19 6.70
C ALA A 67 -23.01 5.05 5.99
N ILE A 68 -23.30 3.79 6.34
CA ILE A 68 -22.73 2.60 5.69
C ILE A 68 -23.06 2.60 4.20
N SER A 69 -24.33 2.80 3.88
CA SER A 69 -24.85 2.80 2.51
C SER A 69 -24.17 3.90 1.68
N THR A 70 -23.97 5.07 2.27
CA THR A 70 -23.27 6.20 1.64
C THR A 70 -21.79 5.88 1.41
N TYR A 71 -21.10 5.36 2.42
CA TYR A 71 -19.69 5.00 2.30
C TYR A 71 -19.46 3.92 1.23
N CYS A 72 -20.30 2.88 1.18
CA CYS A 72 -20.25 1.86 0.13
C CYS A 72 -20.46 2.47 -1.27
N GLY A 73 -21.37 3.45 -1.41
CA GLY A 73 -21.55 4.20 -2.64
C GLY A 73 -20.29 4.97 -3.07
N LEU A 74 -19.66 5.67 -2.12
CA LEU A 74 -18.40 6.39 -2.35
C LEU A 74 -17.26 5.46 -2.75
N LEU A 75 -17.16 4.29 -2.12
CA LEU A 75 -16.23 3.25 -2.54
C LEU A 75 -16.49 2.87 -4.00
N LYS A 76 -17.73 2.54 -4.36
CA LYS A 76 -18.07 2.17 -5.74
C LYS A 76 -17.63 3.23 -6.77
N GLU A 77 -17.88 4.51 -6.49
CA GLU A 77 -17.41 5.62 -7.34
C GLU A 77 -15.88 5.67 -7.43
N ALA A 78 -15.21 5.63 -6.28
CA ALA A 78 -13.77 5.76 -6.16
C ALA A 78 -13.01 4.60 -6.82
N LEU A 79 -13.57 3.40 -6.79
CA LEU A 79 -12.91 2.21 -7.31
C LEU A 79 -12.67 2.27 -8.83
N SER A 80 -13.52 2.98 -9.58
CA SER A 80 -13.32 3.23 -11.02
C SER A 80 -12.08 4.09 -11.33
N ASN A 81 -11.60 4.84 -10.34
CA ASN A 81 -10.46 5.74 -10.46
C ASN A 81 -9.17 5.12 -9.91
N ILE A 82 -9.19 3.86 -9.44
CA ILE A 82 -7.98 3.21 -8.94
C ILE A 82 -6.96 3.04 -10.08
N PRO A 83 -5.69 3.42 -9.88
CA PRO A 83 -4.65 3.22 -10.89
C PRO A 83 -4.51 1.75 -11.27
N LYS A 84 -4.38 1.48 -12.57
CA LYS A 84 -4.14 0.12 -13.09
C LYS A 84 -2.86 -0.50 -12.52
N ASP A 85 -1.86 0.32 -12.21
CA ASP A 85 -0.63 -0.14 -11.58
C ASP A 85 -0.89 -0.72 -10.17
N LEU A 86 -1.87 -0.20 -9.41
CA LEU A 86 -2.27 -0.83 -8.14
C LEU A 86 -2.92 -2.19 -8.39
N PHE A 87 -3.74 -2.33 -9.43
CA PHE A 87 -4.33 -3.62 -9.80
C PHE A 87 -3.26 -4.62 -10.25
N TYR A 88 -2.23 -4.18 -10.97
CA TYR A 88 -1.07 -5.00 -11.31
C TYR A 88 -0.36 -5.52 -10.04
N ILE A 89 -0.05 -4.63 -9.10
CA ILE A 89 0.60 -4.99 -7.83
C ILE A 89 -0.24 -6.00 -7.05
N LEU A 90 -1.55 -5.73 -6.90
CA LEU A 90 -2.46 -6.59 -6.14
C LEU A 90 -2.66 -7.95 -6.84
N ASN A 91 -2.81 -7.99 -8.16
CA ASN A 91 -2.91 -9.23 -8.94
C ASN A 91 -1.64 -10.09 -8.79
N GLY A 92 -0.45 -9.47 -8.86
CA GLY A 92 0.82 -10.18 -8.66
C GLY A 92 0.92 -10.78 -7.26
N ILE A 93 0.54 -10.03 -6.23
CA ILE A 93 0.51 -10.52 -4.84
C ILE A 93 -0.53 -11.64 -4.67
N TYR A 94 -1.72 -11.50 -5.24
CA TYR A 94 -2.75 -12.53 -5.20
C TYR A 94 -2.26 -13.83 -5.83
N SER A 95 -1.74 -13.75 -7.07
CA SER A 95 -1.27 -14.91 -7.83
C SER A 95 -0.13 -15.63 -7.10
N LEU A 96 0.83 -14.88 -6.57
CA LEU A 96 1.94 -15.43 -5.80
C LEU A 96 1.48 -16.07 -4.48
N THR A 97 0.57 -15.41 -3.76
CA THR A 97 0.03 -15.94 -2.49
C THR A 97 -0.80 -17.20 -2.74
N LYS A 98 -1.59 -17.23 -3.82
CA LYS A 98 -2.38 -18.40 -4.22
C LYS A 98 -1.47 -19.59 -4.54
N LEU A 99 -0.36 -19.34 -5.25
CA LEU A 99 0.64 -20.36 -5.59
C LEU A 99 1.39 -20.90 -4.37
N LYS A 100 1.86 -20.02 -3.47
CA LYS A 100 2.71 -20.40 -2.32
C LYS A 100 1.91 -20.89 -1.12
N ARG A 101 0.63 -20.50 -1.02
CA ARG A 101 -0.27 -20.87 0.08
C ARG A 101 -1.54 -21.50 -0.49
N ASN A 102 -2.59 -20.70 -0.66
CA ASN A 102 -3.88 -21.13 -1.21
C ASN A 102 -4.72 -19.88 -1.58
N GLU A 103 -5.86 -20.12 -2.22
CA GLU A 103 -6.76 -19.04 -2.66
C GLU A 103 -7.37 -18.26 -1.48
N GLU A 104 -7.70 -18.93 -0.37
CA GLU A 104 -8.30 -18.27 0.79
C GLU A 104 -7.35 -17.23 1.40
N GLU A 105 -6.08 -17.58 1.58
CA GLU A 105 -5.03 -16.69 2.06
C GLU A 105 -4.74 -15.57 1.06
N ALA A 106 -4.83 -15.84 -0.25
CA ALA A 106 -4.70 -14.82 -1.28
C ALA A 106 -5.83 -13.79 -1.22
N ARG A 107 -7.08 -14.22 -1.00
CA ARG A 107 -8.22 -13.32 -0.79
C ARG A 107 -8.08 -12.51 0.50
N LYS A 108 -7.62 -13.13 1.60
CA LYS A 108 -7.31 -12.41 2.86
C LYS A 108 -6.21 -11.36 2.68
N ALA A 109 -5.19 -11.66 1.88
CA ALA A 109 -4.14 -10.72 1.54
C ALA A 109 -4.70 -9.49 0.80
N ILE A 110 -5.55 -9.70 -0.21
CA ILE A 110 -6.25 -8.60 -0.89
C ILE A 110 -7.13 -7.81 0.07
N ASN A 111 -7.90 -8.48 0.93
CA ASN A 111 -8.72 -7.79 1.93
C ASN A 111 -7.87 -6.87 2.84
N THR A 112 -6.69 -7.35 3.22
CA THR A 112 -5.76 -6.59 4.07
C THR A 112 -5.13 -5.41 3.33
N LEU A 113 -4.66 -5.61 2.10
CA LEU A 113 -3.94 -4.58 1.35
C LEU A 113 -4.86 -3.52 0.75
N LEU A 114 -5.99 -3.92 0.16
CA LEU A 114 -6.89 -3.00 -0.51
C LEU A 114 -7.84 -2.31 0.46
N PHE A 115 -8.38 -3.01 1.46
CA PHE A 115 -9.36 -2.39 2.35
C PHE A 115 -8.72 -1.93 3.66
N MET A 116 -8.15 -2.85 4.43
CA MET A 116 -7.66 -2.52 5.78
C MET A 116 -6.57 -1.46 5.80
N ARG A 117 -5.69 -1.45 4.79
CA ARG A 117 -4.56 -0.51 4.69
C ARG A 117 -4.83 0.71 3.82
N PHE A 118 -5.94 0.75 3.11
CA PHE A 118 -6.21 1.78 2.12
C PHE A 118 -7.65 2.25 2.20
N LEU A 119 -8.60 1.50 1.67
CA LEU A 119 -9.97 2.03 1.53
C LEU A 119 -10.63 2.34 2.88
N TYR A 120 -10.37 1.58 3.95
CA TYR A 120 -10.95 1.81 5.27
C TYR A 120 -10.32 2.94 6.09
N THR A 121 -9.23 3.57 5.64
CA THR A 121 -8.59 4.65 6.41
C THR A 121 -9.54 5.79 6.80
N PRO A 122 -10.55 6.19 5.99
CA PRO A 122 -11.50 7.24 6.39
C PRO A 122 -12.39 6.85 7.57
N LEU A 123 -12.54 5.55 7.87
CA LEU A 123 -13.41 5.04 8.94
C LEU A 123 -12.69 4.88 10.28
N ILE A 124 -11.39 5.20 10.37
CA ILE A 124 -10.58 4.99 11.60
C ILE A 124 -11.18 5.75 12.81
N GLN A 125 -11.78 6.91 12.56
CA GLN A 125 -12.41 7.73 13.60
C GLN A 125 -13.81 7.23 13.99
N SER A 126 -14.34 6.21 13.31
CA SER A 126 -15.69 5.66 13.52
C SER A 126 -15.65 4.14 13.73
N PRO A 127 -15.19 3.63 14.89
CA PRO A 127 -14.99 2.19 15.10
C PRO A 127 -16.26 1.33 14.90
N SER A 128 -17.44 1.86 15.23
CA SER A 128 -18.74 1.19 15.05
C SER A 128 -19.06 0.98 13.57
N LEU A 129 -18.97 2.04 12.77
CA LEU A 129 -19.18 2.01 11.32
C LEU A 129 -18.12 1.14 10.63
N PHE A 130 -16.85 1.30 11.02
CA PHE A 130 -15.75 0.47 10.54
C PHE A 130 -16.05 -1.02 10.70
N LYS A 131 -16.48 -1.48 11.88
CA LYS A 131 -16.79 -2.89 12.12
C LYS A 131 -17.92 -3.41 11.22
N LYS A 132 -18.98 -2.63 11.03
CA LYS A 132 -20.12 -3.01 10.19
C LYS A 132 -19.71 -3.09 8.72
N VAL A 133 -19.05 -2.05 8.20
CA VAL A 133 -18.53 -2.00 6.82
C VAL A 133 -17.54 -3.15 6.58
N GLN A 134 -16.60 -3.35 7.50
CA GLN A 134 -15.60 -4.41 7.42
C GLN A 134 -16.26 -5.80 7.35
N THR A 135 -17.30 -6.04 8.14
CA THR A 135 -18.03 -7.32 8.15
C THR A 135 -18.68 -7.60 6.81
N ILE A 136 -19.35 -6.60 6.25
CA ILE A 136 -20.02 -6.68 4.95
C ILE A 136 -19.00 -7.00 3.85
N ILE A 137 -17.99 -6.15 3.71
CA ILE A 137 -17.03 -6.23 2.60
C ILE A 137 -16.13 -7.45 2.73
N SER A 138 -15.65 -7.78 3.94
CA SER A 138 -14.82 -8.97 4.13
C SER A 138 -15.56 -10.24 3.75
N SER A 139 -16.88 -10.29 3.94
CA SER A 139 -17.66 -11.47 3.58
C SER A 139 -17.76 -11.64 2.06
N ILE A 140 -17.84 -10.54 1.31
CA ILE A 140 -17.78 -10.54 -0.17
C ILE A 140 -16.38 -10.96 -0.65
N VAL A 141 -15.33 -10.30 -0.17
CA VAL A 141 -13.94 -10.56 -0.61
C VAL A 141 -13.54 -12.01 -0.36
N LEU A 142 -13.95 -12.56 0.79
CA LEU A 142 -13.66 -13.94 1.20
C LEU A 142 -14.64 -14.96 0.61
N ASN A 143 -15.54 -14.55 -0.28
CA ASN A 143 -16.53 -15.39 -0.94
C ASN A 143 -17.35 -16.25 0.05
N LYS A 144 -17.73 -15.66 1.18
CA LYS A 144 -18.66 -16.28 2.12
C LYS A 144 -20.07 -16.09 1.59
N GLU A 145 -20.95 -17.08 1.78
CA GLU A 145 -22.36 -16.92 1.43
C GLU A 145 -22.96 -15.77 2.24
N VAL A 146 -23.22 -14.66 1.57
CA VAL A 146 -23.89 -13.49 2.15
C VAL A 146 -25.13 -13.27 1.31
N LYS A 147 -26.29 -13.17 1.96
CA LYS A 147 -27.43 -12.49 1.35
C LYS A 147 -27.04 -11.02 1.23
N ILE A 148 -26.52 -10.62 0.06
CA ILE A 148 -26.25 -9.22 -0.23
C ILE A 148 -27.61 -8.54 -0.34
N ILE A 149 -28.04 -7.91 0.76
CA ILE A 149 -29.34 -7.23 0.84
C ILE A 149 -29.28 -5.86 0.15
N ASP A 150 -28.09 -5.26 0.00
CA ASP A 150 -27.93 -3.90 -0.52
C ASP A 150 -27.21 -3.86 -1.88
N LYS A 151 -27.92 -3.36 -2.91
CA LYS A 151 -27.42 -3.10 -4.28
C LYS A 151 -26.20 -2.17 -4.31
N LYS A 152 -25.96 -1.38 -3.27
CA LYS A 152 -24.81 -0.45 -3.22
C LYS A 152 -23.48 -1.13 -2.96
N ILE A 153 -23.47 -2.42 -2.62
CA ILE A 153 -22.26 -3.21 -2.38
C ILE A 153 -21.91 -4.09 -3.61
N GLU A 154 -22.80 -4.14 -4.61
CA GLU A 154 -22.73 -4.99 -5.80
C GLU A 154 -21.46 -4.75 -6.65
N GLY A 155 -20.87 -3.55 -6.61
CA GLY A 155 -19.64 -3.24 -7.35
C GLY A 155 -18.36 -3.79 -6.72
N ILE A 156 -18.35 -4.13 -5.44
CA ILE A 156 -17.11 -4.56 -4.76
C ILE A 156 -16.64 -5.90 -5.31
N ASP A 157 -17.54 -6.84 -5.56
CA ASP A 157 -17.18 -8.14 -6.12
C ASP A 157 -16.61 -8.01 -7.53
N GLU A 158 -17.13 -7.10 -8.37
CA GLU A 158 -16.62 -6.84 -9.72
C GLU A 158 -15.14 -6.41 -9.71
N ILE A 159 -14.74 -5.61 -8.72
CA ILE A 159 -13.36 -5.14 -8.62
C ILE A 159 -12.44 -6.21 -8.05
N ILE A 160 -12.91 -6.98 -7.07
CA ILE A 160 -12.15 -8.14 -6.59
C ILE A 160 -11.95 -9.12 -7.74
N ASN A 161 -12.98 -9.37 -8.53
CA ASN A 161 -12.88 -10.19 -9.74
C ASN A 161 -11.94 -9.57 -10.78
N SER A 162 -11.96 -8.25 -10.96
CA SER A 162 -11.03 -7.55 -11.86
C SER A 162 -9.59 -7.72 -11.38
N ILE A 163 -9.30 -7.60 -10.09
CA ILE A 163 -7.97 -7.83 -9.52
C ILE A 163 -7.55 -9.29 -9.71
N ILE A 164 -8.44 -10.26 -9.43
CA ILE A 164 -8.12 -11.69 -9.46
C ILE A 164 -7.94 -12.22 -10.89
N LYS A 165 -8.79 -11.78 -11.82
CA LYS A 165 -8.85 -12.29 -13.20
C LYS A 165 -8.17 -11.39 -14.22
N GLY A 166 -7.83 -10.16 -13.85
CA GLY A 166 -7.27 -9.17 -14.76
C GLY A 166 -5.86 -9.53 -15.21
N CYS A 167 -5.54 -9.17 -16.45
CA CYS A 167 -4.20 -9.17 -16.99
C CYS A 167 -3.74 -7.71 -17.11
N TYR A 168 -2.71 -7.36 -16.35
CA TYR A 168 -2.23 -5.99 -16.24
C TYR A 168 -0.81 -5.90 -16.78
N VAL A 169 -0.52 -4.79 -17.47
CA VAL A 169 0.81 -4.44 -17.96
C VAL A 169 1.19 -3.12 -17.32
N LEU A 170 2.43 -3.01 -16.84
CA LEU A 170 2.96 -1.78 -16.26
C LEU A 170 2.96 -0.66 -17.30
N SER A 171 2.39 0.48 -16.90
CA SER A 171 2.52 1.73 -17.62
C SER A 171 4.00 2.16 -17.55
N SER A 172 4.67 2.36 -18.70
CA SER A 172 6.01 2.95 -18.67
C SER A 172 5.90 4.43 -18.27
N PRO A 173 6.63 4.89 -17.24
CA PRO A 173 6.59 6.30 -16.86
C PRO A 173 7.21 7.16 -17.97
N PRO A 174 6.77 8.43 -18.12
CA PRO A 174 7.43 9.38 -19.00
C PRO A 174 8.89 9.60 -18.55
N ILE A 175 9.82 9.50 -19.48
CA ILE A 175 11.28 9.43 -19.24
C ILE A 175 11.87 10.76 -18.70
N SER A 176 11.13 11.88 -18.67
CA SER A 176 11.72 13.21 -18.79
C SER A 176 11.96 14.03 -17.51
N SER A 177 12.04 13.46 -16.31
CA SER A 177 12.40 14.24 -15.10
C SER A 177 13.22 13.52 -14.02
N TYR A 178 13.80 12.36 -14.33
CA TYR A 178 14.32 11.45 -13.31
C TYR A 178 15.79 11.66 -12.90
N GLU A 179 16.61 12.41 -13.63
CA GLU A 179 18.07 12.40 -13.38
C GLU A 179 18.45 13.00 -12.01
N GLU A 180 17.88 14.15 -11.64
CA GLU A 180 18.16 14.82 -10.36
C GLU A 180 17.60 14.03 -9.16
N GLU A 181 16.39 13.47 -9.30
CA GLU A 181 15.78 12.61 -8.29
C GLU A 181 16.56 11.29 -8.10
N LEU A 182 17.04 10.69 -9.19
CA LEU A 182 17.87 9.50 -9.14
C LEU A 182 19.22 9.78 -8.48
N GLU A 183 19.83 10.94 -8.73
CA GLU A 183 21.08 11.32 -8.08
C GLU A 183 20.89 11.52 -6.57
N LEU A 184 19.86 12.27 -6.16
CA LEU A 184 19.54 12.47 -4.75
C LEU A 184 19.24 11.13 -4.04
N THR A 185 18.37 10.31 -4.65
CA THR A 185 18.01 8.99 -4.13
C THR A 185 19.25 8.10 -4.01
N GLY A 186 20.12 8.09 -5.02
CA GLY A 186 21.38 7.34 -5.01
C GLY A 186 22.30 7.77 -3.87
N LYS A 187 22.42 9.09 -3.59
CA LYS A 187 23.19 9.63 -2.46
C LYS A 187 22.64 9.14 -1.12
N GLU A 188 21.33 9.21 -0.91
CA GLU A 188 20.70 8.77 0.35
C GLU A 188 20.77 7.24 0.55
N MET A 189 20.61 6.47 -0.52
CA MET A 189 20.83 5.02 -0.49
C MET A 189 22.26 4.69 -0.07
N MET A 190 23.25 5.40 -0.62
CA MET A 190 24.65 5.19 -0.28
C MET A 190 24.96 5.54 1.18
N LYS A 191 24.45 6.67 1.68
CA LYS A 191 24.55 7.02 3.11
C LYS A 191 23.96 5.93 3.99
N THR A 192 22.80 5.40 3.63
CA THR A 192 22.13 4.32 4.38
C THR A 192 22.98 3.04 4.41
N LEU A 193 23.61 2.68 3.29
CA LEU A 193 24.52 1.54 3.21
C LEU A 193 25.75 1.73 4.09
N GLN A 194 26.37 2.91 4.05
CA GLN A 194 27.53 3.26 4.87
C GLN A 194 27.20 3.18 6.37
N LEU A 195 26.07 3.75 6.80
CA LEU A 195 25.60 3.72 8.19
C LEU A 195 25.34 2.28 8.69
N ASN A 196 24.87 1.39 7.82
CA ASN A 196 24.53 0.01 8.18
C ASN A 196 25.62 -1.01 7.83
N LYS A 197 26.78 -0.58 7.31
CA LYS A 197 27.88 -1.42 6.82
C LYS A 197 28.21 -2.60 7.74
N LYS A 198 28.42 -2.34 9.03
CA LYS A 198 28.78 -3.38 10.02
C LYS A 198 27.71 -4.48 10.15
N LYS A 199 26.42 -4.13 10.02
CA LYS A 199 25.31 -5.09 10.08
C LYS A 199 25.20 -5.89 8.79
N ILE A 200 25.48 -5.26 7.65
CA ILE A 200 25.45 -5.88 6.32
C ILE A 200 26.56 -6.92 6.21
N ILE A 201 27.82 -6.56 6.53
CA ILE A 201 28.97 -7.47 6.51
C ILE A 201 28.68 -8.76 7.29
N LYS A 202 28.14 -8.65 8.50
CA LYS A 202 27.81 -9.80 9.34
C LYS A 202 26.81 -10.80 8.74
N LYS A 203 26.03 -10.38 7.73
CA LYS A 203 25.01 -11.20 7.07
C LYS A 203 25.34 -11.46 5.60
N TYR A 204 26.39 -10.84 5.08
CA TYR A 204 26.79 -10.99 3.69
C TYR A 204 27.52 -12.34 3.55
N LEU A 205 27.08 -13.14 2.58
CA LEU A 205 27.65 -14.48 2.35
C LEU A 205 28.75 -14.48 1.28
N GLY A 206 29.07 -13.32 0.68
CA GLY A 206 30.13 -13.14 -0.32
C GLY A 206 31.43 -12.56 0.25
N ASP A 207 32.38 -12.17 -0.60
CA ASP A 207 33.66 -11.57 -0.16
C ASP A 207 33.45 -10.14 0.39
N ASP A 208 33.80 -9.95 1.67
CA ASP A 208 33.75 -8.66 2.34
C ASP A 208 34.53 -7.56 1.61
N ARG A 209 35.56 -7.92 0.82
CA ARG A 209 36.33 -6.97 0.02
C ARG A 209 35.51 -6.32 -1.09
N ASP A 210 34.60 -7.05 -1.72
CA ASP A 210 33.71 -6.52 -2.77
C ASP A 210 32.73 -5.51 -2.17
N LEU A 211 32.16 -5.84 -1.02
CA LEU A 211 31.25 -4.95 -0.31
C LEU A 211 31.97 -3.69 0.20
N ASN A 212 33.21 -3.85 0.68
CA ASN A 212 34.06 -2.74 1.09
C ASN A 212 34.39 -1.81 -0.08
N PHE A 213 34.69 -2.36 -1.26
CA PHE A 213 34.97 -1.60 -2.47
C PHE A 213 33.76 -0.76 -2.90
N ILE A 214 32.56 -1.35 -2.95
CA ILE A 214 31.32 -0.66 -3.35
C ILE A 214 30.98 0.48 -2.36
N ILE A 215 31.13 0.25 -1.06
CA ILE A 215 30.78 1.23 -0.03
C ILE A 215 31.84 2.36 0.08
N GLN A 216 33.11 2.10 -0.26
CA GLN A 216 34.20 3.09 -0.17
C GLN A 216 34.40 3.94 -1.44
N THR A 217 34.19 3.37 -2.63
CA THR A 217 34.41 4.08 -3.91
C THR A 217 33.49 5.30 -4.10
N SER A 218 32.30 5.27 -3.50
CA SER A 218 31.34 6.38 -3.49
C SER A 218 31.70 7.51 -2.52
N SER A 219 32.48 7.26 -1.46
CA SER A 219 32.98 8.30 -0.54
C SER A 219 34.09 9.15 -1.16
N LYS A 220 34.94 8.57 -2.03
CA LYS A 220 36.11 9.26 -2.61
C LYS A 220 35.78 10.15 -3.81
N LYS A 221 34.66 9.94 -4.50
CA LYS A 221 34.22 10.85 -5.57
C LYS A 221 33.58 12.15 -5.05
N GLN A 222 33.12 12.19 -3.80
CA GLN A 222 32.59 13.43 -3.19
C GLN A 222 33.69 14.36 -2.67
N THR A 223 34.82 13.84 -2.19
CA THR A 223 35.92 14.67 -1.67
C THR A 223 36.81 15.28 -2.76
N HIS A 224 36.78 14.75 -3.99
CA HIS A 224 37.55 15.35 -5.08
C HIS A 224 36.89 16.57 -5.71
N THR A 225 35.56 16.71 -5.67
CA THR A 225 34.87 17.87 -6.26
C THR A 225 34.92 19.11 -5.37
N GLU A 226 34.97 18.96 -4.04
CA GLU A 226 35.09 20.11 -3.12
C GLU A 226 36.50 20.73 -3.09
N ASN A 227 37.53 19.95 -3.45
CA ASN A 227 38.92 20.45 -3.49
C ASN A 227 39.30 21.17 -4.81
N PHE A 228 38.46 21.15 -5.84
CA PHE A 228 38.72 21.92 -7.06
C PHE A 228 38.23 23.37 -6.99
N ILE A 229 37.29 23.70 -6.08
CA ILE A 229 36.74 25.06 -5.97
C ILE A 229 37.63 25.97 -5.10
N THR A 230 38.42 25.41 -4.16
CA THR A 230 39.29 26.19 -3.27
C THR A 230 40.69 26.48 -3.84
N HIS A 231 41.02 26.02 -5.06
CA HIS A 231 42.33 26.26 -5.69
C HIS A 231 42.32 27.24 -6.87
N PHE A 232 41.17 27.87 -7.17
CA PHE A 232 41.05 28.92 -8.19
C PHE A 232 40.67 30.32 -7.63
N MET A 233 40.71 30.51 -6.31
CA MET A 233 40.60 31.84 -5.70
C MET A 233 41.70 32.06 -4.64
N LYS A 234 42.95 32.21 -5.11
CA LYS A 234 43.98 33.05 -4.48
C LYS A 234 45.14 33.29 -5.43
#